data_AF-A0A645HSY4-F1
#
_entry.id   AF-A0A645HSY4-F1
#
_cell.length_a   1.000
_cell.length_b   1.000
_cell.length_c   1.000
_cell.angle_alpha   90.00
_cell.angle_beta   90.00
_cell.angle_gamma   90.00
#
_symmetry.space_group_name_H-M   'P 1'
#
loop_
_entity.id
_entity.type
_entity.pdbx_description
1 polymer ?
#
loop_
_entity_poly.entity_id
_entity_poly.type
_entity_poly.pdbx_seq_one_letter_code
_entity_poly.pdbx_strand_id
1 'polypeptide(L)' 'MAFYNALRRNKKSVIALFYKNEGHVLLNKDAQFDLTFRIIDWFDYFLYGETNIEWIDKGMKKGDTP' A
#
# COMPACT_ATOMS: atom_id res chain seq x y z
N MET A 1 11.88 -5.82 -3.14
CA MET A 1 11.98 -6.00 -1.67
C MET A 1 13.03 -5.11 -0.99
N ALA A 2 14.21 -4.90 -1.58
CA ALA A 2 15.28 -4.10 -0.93
C ALA A 2 14.81 -2.69 -0.50
N PHE A 3 14.05 -1.99 -1.35
CA PHE A 3 13.54 -0.65 -1.06
C PHE A 3 12.56 -0.62 0.13
N TYR A 4 11.55 -1.50 0.13
CA TYR A 4 10.61 -1.64 1.26
C TYR A 4 11.34 -1.90 2.58
N ASN A 5 12.30 -2.82 2.59
CA ASN A 5 13.08 -3.13 3.78
C ASN A 5 13.93 -1.95 4.26
N ALA A 6 14.52 -1.19 3.34
CA ALA A 6 15.28 0.02 3.67
C ALA A 6 14.39 1.08 4.34
N LEU A 7 13.18 1.32 3.81
CA LEU A 7 12.21 2.24 4.39
C LEU A 7 11.82 1.81 5.82
N ARG A 8 11.52 0.52 6.02
CA ARG A 8 11.22 0.02 7.37
C ARG A 8 12.38 0.15 8.34
N ARG A 9 13.61 -0.18 7.91
CA ARG A 9 14.82 -0.03 8.75
C ARG A 9 15.03 1.42 9.19
N ASN A 10 14.63 2.37 8.35
CA ASN A 10 14.67 3.81 8.64
C ASN A 10 13.38 4.33 9.31
N LYS A 11 12.56 3.45 9.90
CA LYS A 11 11.34 3.79 10.65
C LYS A 11 10.35 4.65 9.83
N LYS A 12 10.29 4.44 8.52
CA LYS A 12 9.25 5.06 7.68
C LYS A 12 8.01 4.19 7.70
N SER A 13 6.85 4.81 7.92
CA SER A 13 5.55 4.18 7.69
C SER A 13 5.41 3.92 6.19
N VAL A 14 5.38 2.63 5.83
CA VAL A 14 5.38 2.20 4.43
C VAL A 14 4.48 0.99 4.25
N ILE A 15 3.69 1.02 3.19
CA ILE A 15 2.87 -0.11 2.76
C ILE A 15 3.43 -0.62 1.42
N ALA A 16 3.44 -1.93 1.25
CA ALA A 16 3.79 -2.57 -0.01
C ALA A 16 2.70 -3.58 -0.38
N LEU A 17 2.27 -3.55 -1.63
CA LEU A 17 1.25 -4.44 -2.19
C LEU A 17 1.93 -5.59 -2.92
N PHE A 18 1.49 -6.82 -2.64
CA PHE A 18 2.03 -8.04 -3.25
C PHE A 18 0.89 -8.88 -3.79
N TYR A 19 0.87 -9.06 -5.11
CA TYR A 19 -0.09 -9.91 -5.80
C TYR A 19 0.55 -11.27 -6.04
N LYS A 20 -0.08 -12.34 -5.56
CA LYS A 20 0.43 -13.71 -5.73
C LYS A 20 0.29 -14.11 -7.20
N ASN A 21 1.28 -14.86 -7.70
CA ASN A 21 1.32 -15.37 -9.08
C ASN A 21 1.34 -14.30 -10.18
N GLU A 22 1.66 -13.05 -9.82
CA GLU A 22 1.80 -11.95 -10.76
C GLU A 22 3.27 -11.59 -10.99
N GLY A 23 3.57 -11.06 -12.17
CA GLY A 23 4.93 -10.73 -12.60
C GLY A 23 5.17 -9.22 -12.71
N HIS A 24 5.94 -8.83 -13.74
CA HIS A 24 6.18 -7.42 -14.04
C HIS A 24 4.88 -6.68 -14.44
N VAL A 25 3.98 -7.39 -15.11
CA VAL A 25 2.65 -6.91 -15.50
C VAL A 25 1.61 -7.75 -14.76
N LEU A 26 0.54 -7.11 -14.29
CA LEU A 26 -0.62 -7.82 -13.73
C LEU A 26 -1.45 -8.41 -14.87
N LEU A 27 -1.64 -9.74 -14.90
CA LEU A 27 -2.45 -10.42 -15.92
C LEU A 27 -3.83 -10.81 -15.40
N ASN A 28 -3.97 -11.12 -14.12
CA ASN A 28 -5.25 -11.37 -13.49
C ASN A 28 -6.04 -10.07 -13.39
N LYS A 29 -7.29 -10.10 -13.88
CA LYS A 29 -8.18 -8.93 -13.88
C LYS A 29 -8.52 -8.45 -12.47
N ASP A 30 -8.73 -9.35 -11.52
CA ASP A 30 -9.05 -8.98 -10.15
C ASP A 30 -7.88 -8.25 -9.48
N ALA A 31 -6.64 -8.68 -9.76
CA ALA A 31 -5.44 -7.99 -9.31
C ALA A 31 -5.30 -6.59 -9.94
N GLN A 32 -5.63 -6.45 -11.23
CA GLN A 32 -5.65 -5.14 -11.90
C GLN A 32 -6.68 -4.20 -11.27
N PHE A 33 -7.92 -4.67 -11.08
CA PHE A 33 -8.98 -3.89 -10.45
C PHE A 33 -8.61 -3.49 -9.02
N ASP A 34 -8.15 -4.43 -8.20
CA ASP A 34 -7.72 -4.15 -6.83
C ASP A 34 -6.57 -3.12 -6.80
N LEU A 35 -5.56 -3.25 -7.68
CA LEU A 35 -4.48 -2.26 -7.75
C LEU A 35 -5.01 -0.87 -8.12
N THR A 36 -5.90 -0.77 -9.11
CA THR A 36 -6.50 0.51 -9.51
C THR A 36 -7.25 1.16 -8.35
N PHE A 37 -8.10 0.42 -7.65
CA PHE A 37 -8.83 0.96 -6.50
C PHE A 37 -7.89 1.35 -5.36
N ARG A 38 -6.84 0.58 -5.08
CA ARG A 38 -5.85 0.95 -4.06
C ARG A 38 -5.08 2.22 -4.39
N ILE A 39 -4.82 2.49 -5.66
CA ILE A 39 -4.20 3.74 -6.10
C ILE A 39 -5.15 4.92 -5.87
N ILE A 40 -6.43 4.76 -6.20
CA ILE A 40 -7.47 5.78 -5.96
C ILE A 40 -7.60 6.05 -4.46
N ASP A 41 -7.83 5.00 -3.66
CA ASP A 41 -7.88 5.07 -2.19
C ASP A 41 -6.66 5.80 -1.61
N TRP A 42 -5.46 5.54 -2.14
CA TRP A 42 -4.25 6.20 -1.68
C TRP A 42 -4.27 7.70 -1.95
N PHE A 43 -4.73 8.11 -3.13
CA PHE A 43 -4.88 9.54 -3.44
C PHE A 43 -6.00 10.17 -2.62
N ASP A 44 -7.12 9.49 -2.44
CA ASP A 44 -8.23 9.99 -1.63
C ASP A 44 -7.79 10.25 -0.19
N TYR A 45 -7.04 9.31 0.39
CA TYR A 45 -6.50 9.42 1.76
C TYR A 45 -5.51 10.57 1.93
N PHE A 46 -4.52 10.70 1.04
CA PHE A 46 -3.41 11.65 1.24
C PHE A 46 -3.61 13.01 0.56
N LEU A 47 -4.43 13.09 -0.49
CA LEU A 47 -4.60 14.30 -1.30
C LEU A 47 -5.99 14.92 -1.16
N TYR A 48 -7.04 14.11 -1.00
CA TYR A 48 -8.41 14.61 -0.87
C TYR A 48 -8.91 14.70 0.58
N GLY A 49 -8.19 14.09 1.53
CA GLY A 49 -8.50 14.17 2.97
C GLY A 49 -9.46 13.09 3.47
N GLU A 50 -9.72 12.05 2.68
CA GLU A 50 -10.56 10.91 3.05
C GLU A 50 -9.79 9.93 3.95
N THR A 51 -9.73 10.24 5.25
CA THR A 51 -8.92 9.49 6.23
C THR A 51 -9.57 8.22 6.78
N ASN A 52 -10.74 7.83 6.27
CA ASN A 52 -11.52 6.67 6.74
C ASN A 52 -11.25 5.38 5.94
N ILE A 53 -10.10 5.25 5.28
CA ILE A 53 -9.74 4.08 4.49
C ILE A 53 -8.97 3.07 5.36
N GLU A 54 -9.68 2.04 5.80
CA GLU A 54 -9.23 1.11 6.86
C GLU A 54 -7.88 0.44 6.58
N TRP A 55 -7.60 0.04 5.35
CA TRP A 55 -6.36 -0.68 5.03
C TRP A 55 -5.13 0.23 5.04
N ILE A 56 -5.30 1.51 4.66
CA ILE A 56 -4.24 2.53 4.74
C ILE A 56 -4.00 2.84 6.20
N ASP A 57 -5.06 3.07 6.96
CA ASP A 57 -5.03 3.31 8.40
C ASP A 57 -4.26 2.21 9.16
N LYS A 58 -4.60 0.95 8.91
CA LYS A 58 -3.91 -0.21 9.50
C LYS A 58 -2.44 -0.29 9.09
N GLY A 59 -2.14 0.03 7.84
CA GLY A 59 -0.78 -0.03 7.32
C GLY A 59 0.11 1.12 7.80
N MET A 60 -0.46 2.30 8.05
CA MET A 60 0.27 3.49 8.51
C MET A 60 0.47 3.53 10.03
N LYS A 61 -0.48 2.98 10.81
CA LYS A 61 -0.39 2.90 12.29
C LYS A 61 0.70 1.95 12.80
N LYS A 62 1.23 1.04 11.97
CA LYS A 62 2.25 0.06 12.37
C LYS A 62 3.67 0.61 12.53
N GLY A 63 3.88 1.92 12.32
CA GLY A 63 5.16 2.61 12.53
C GLY A 63 5.51 2.89 14.01
N ASP A 64 4.55 2.74 14.93
CA ASP A 64 4.66 3.23 16.31
C ASP A 64 4.78 2.14 17.39
N THR A 65 5.15 0.90 17.04
CA THR A 65 5.45 -0.11 18.06
C THR A 65 6.96 -0.20 18.29
N PRO A 66 7.48 0.15 19.49
CA PRO A 66 8.90 0.08 19.81
C PRO A 66 9.49 -1.34 19.69
#